data_AF-A0A1G2G658-F1
#
_entry.id   AF-A0A1G2G658-F1
#
_cell.length_a   1.000
_cell.length_b   1.000
_cell.length_c   1.000
_cell.angle_alpha   90.00
_cell.angle_beta   90.00
_cell.angle_gamma   90.00
#
_symmetry.space_group_name_H-M   'P 1'
#
loop_
_entity.id
_entity.type
_entity.pdbx_description
1 polymer ?
#
loop_
_entity_poly.entity_id
_entity_poly.type
_entity_poly.pdbx_seq_one_letter_code
_entity_poly.pdbx_strand_id
1 'polypeptide(L)'
;MPQEQKPSVPPAPKRPNSDIFRFIDFFVKAGERIRGKKPEIIRGKDGNLVKYALQRLSEDKLETLAIWFFARKEKLEPRIGTMLSKVVLAELTQSMDRPNFWKEINELTDRYYPRVHTASTWQPFSYQDINKMKEDVAALMRIMK
;
A
#
# COMPACT_ATOMS: atom_id res chain seq x y z
N MET A 1 -11.81 25.27 36.13
CA MET A 1 -11.85 23.89 35.61
C MET A 1 -11.06 23.86 34.31
N PRO A 2 -9.89 23.21 34.24
CA PRO A 2 -9.16 23.08 32.98
C PRO A 2 -9.82 22.00 32.11
N GLN A 3 -10.18 22.38 30.88
CA GLN A 3 -10.76 21.49 29.88
C GLN A 3 -9.66 20.60 29.28
N GLU A 4 -9.91 19.29 29.31
CA GLU A 4 -9.06 18.25 28.76
C GLU A 4 -8.99 18.36 27.23
N GLN A 5 -7.86 18.84 26.71
CA GLN A 5 -7.57 18.85 25.28
C GLN A 5 -7.32 17.40 24.82
N LYS A 6 -8.30 16.82 24.13
CA LYS A 6 -8.11 15.59 23.34
C LYS A 6 -7.02 15.85 22.28
N PRO A 7 -6.07 14.94 22.06
CA PRO A 7 -5.00 15.15 21.08
C PRO A 7 -5.60 15.29 19.67
N SER A 8 -5.50 16.50 19.15
CA SER A 8 -5.88 16.87 17.78
C SER A 8 -4.91 16.20 16.81
N VAL A 9 -5.33 15.10 16.19
CA VAL A 9 -4.63 14.56 15.03
C VAL A 9 -4.61 15.65 13.96
N PRO A 10 -3.43 16.11 13.48
CA PRO A 10 -3.37 17.19 12.49
C PRO A 10 -4.16 16.79 11.23
N PRO A 11 -4.97 17.70 10.65
CA PRO A 11 -5.70 17.41 9.43
C PRO A 11 -4.69 17.14 8.31
N ALA A 12 -4.67 15.90 7.85
CA ALA A 12 -3.75 15.46 6.81
C ALA A 12 -3.96 16.27 5.51
N PRO A 13 -2.89 16.58 4.76
CA PRO A 13 -2.98 17.33 3.50
C PRO A 13 -3.94 16.62 2.53
N LYS A 14 -4.87 17.38 1.95
CA LYS A 14 -5.81 16.89 0.93
C LYS A 14 -5.03 16.62 -0.36
N ARG A 15 -4.55 15.39 -0.54
CA ARG A 15 -4.03 14.93 -1.84
C ARG A 15 -5.15 14.96 -2.87
N PRO A 16 -4.87 15.31 -4.13
CA PRO A 16 -5.88 15.33 -5.18
C PRO A 16 -6.47 13.92 -5.33
N ASN A 17 -7.81 13.83 -5.47
CA ASN A 17 -8.51 12.55 -5.66
C ASN A 17 -7.94 11.73 -6.83
N SER A 18 -7.25 12.38 -7.79
CA SER A 18 -6.62 11.71 -8.93
C SER A 18 -5.63 10.62 -8.52
N ASP A 19 -4.84 10.82 -7.45
CA ASP A 19 -3.80 9.85 -7.05
C ASP A 19 -4.44 8.57 -6.50
N ILE A 20 -5.57 8.70 -5.80
CA ILE A 20 -6.35 7.58 -5.28
C ILE A 20 -6.90 6.74 -6.44
N PHE A 21 -7.49 7.40 -7.44
CA PHE A 21 -8.03 6.71 -8.61
C PHE A 21 -6.93 6.06 -9.45
N ARG A 22 -5.78 6.73 -9.63
CA ARG A 22 -4.62 6.17 -10.34
C ARG A 22 -4.12 4.91 -9.66
N PHE A 23 -3.92 4.94 -8.34
CA PHE A 23 -3.49 3.76 -7.61
C PHE A 23 -4.51 2.62 -7.66
N ILE A 24 -5.82 2.91 -7.51
CA ILE A 24 -6.85 1.88 -7.61
C ILE A 24 -6.86 1.24 -9.01
N ASP A 25 -6.78 2.05 -10.06
CA ASP A 25 -6.69 1.56 -11.44
C ASP A 25 -5.44 0.71 -11.66
N PHE A 26 -4.28 1.16 -11.14
CA PHE A 26 -3.05 0.38 -11.12
C PHE A 26 -3.24 -0.95 -10.39
N PHE A 27 -3.82 -0.94 -9.19
CA PHE A 27 -4.03 -2.14 -8.38
C PHE A 27 -4.90 -3.17 -9.12
N VAL A 28 -5.96 -2.70 -9.77
CA VAL A 28 -6.84 -3.55 -10.58
C VAL A 28 -6.08 -4.16 -11.76
N LYS A 29 -5.36 -3.34 -12.53
CA LYS A 29 -4.54 -3.79 -13.66
C LYS A 29 -3.44 -4.75 -13.23
N ALA A 30 -2.81 -4.50 -12.08
CA ALA A 30 -1.75 -5.34 -11.55
C ALA A 30 -2.28 -6.71 -11.12
N GLY A 31 -3.45 -6.75 -10.47
CA GLY A 31 -4.11 -8.01 -10.12
C GLY A 31 -4.49 -8.83 -11.36
N GLU A 32 -5.04 -8.17 -12.38
CA GLU A 32 -5.38 -8.80 -13.66
C GLU A 32 -4.12 -9.32 -14.37
N ARG A 33 -3.05 -8.52 -14.43
CA ARG A 33 -1.80 -8.89 -15.11
C ARG A 33 -1.01 -9.99 -14.42
N ILE A 34 -0.92 -9.95 -13.08
CA ILE A 34 -0.07 -10.87 -12.30
C ILE A 34 -0.82 -12.16 -11.96
N ARG A 35 -2.11 -12.05 -11.56
CA ARG A 35 -2.90 -13.19 -11.08
C ARG A 35 -4.00 -13.63 -12.05
N GLY A 36 -4.17 -12.95 -13.19
CA GLY A 36 -5.27 -13.24 -14.12
C GLY A 36 -6.65 -12.97 -13.54
N LYS A 37 -6.73 -12.24 -12.41
CA LYS A 37 -7.97 -12.01 -11.67
C LYS A 37 -8.13 -10.55 -11.34
N LYS A 38 -9.27 -9.99 -11.74
CA LYS A 38 -9.63 -8.62 -11.41
C LYS A 38 -9.91 -8.49 -9.89
N PRO A 39 -9.15 -7.67 -9.16
CA PRO A 39 -9.43 -7.35 -7.77
C PRO A 39 -10.83 -6.77 -7.59
N GLU A 40 -11.51 -7.14 -6.51
CA GLU A 40 -12.77 -6.51 -6.12
C GLU A 40 -12.46 -5.20 -5.40
N ILE A 41 -13.06 -4.09 -5.86
CA ILE A 41 -12.89 -2.77 -5.27
C ILE A 41 -14.22 -2.32 -4.67
N ILE A 42 -14.23 -2.13 -3.35
CA ILE A 42 -15.35 -1.61 -2.58
C ILE A 42 -15.24 -0.10 -2.53
N ARG A 43 -16.10 0.59 -3.30
CA ARG A 43 -16.17 2.06 -3.33
C ARG A 43 -16.36 2.62 -1.92
N GLY A 44 -15.72 3.76 -1.65
CA GLY A 44 -15.70 4.38 -0.33
C GLY A 44 -14.71 3.72 0.63
N LYS A 45 -14.88 2.42 0.92
CA LYS A 45 -14.01 1.69 1.86
C LYS A 45 -12.57 1.63 1.37
N ASP A 46 -12.34 1.10 0.17
CA ASP A 46 -11.00 1.00 -0.38
C ASP A 46 -10.44 2.36 -0.79
N GLY A 47 -11.30 3.29 -1.22
CA GLY A 47 -10.91 4.68 -1.49
C GLY A 47 -10.33 5.37 -0.25
N ASN A 48 -10.95 5.17 0.92
CA ASN A 48 -10.41 5.66 2.18
C ASN A 48 -9.09 4.98 2.53
N LEU A 49 -9.00 3.65 2.44
CA LEU A 49 -7.76 2.92 2.71
C LEU A 49 -6.59 3.43 1.84
N VAL A 50 -6.82 3.59 0.53
CA VAL A 50 -5.82 4.12 -0.40
C VAL A 50 -5.46 5.56 -0.06
N LYS A 51 -6.44 6.41 0.23
CA LYS A 51 -6.19 7.80 0.65
C LYS A 51 -5.26 7.87 1.85
N TYR A 52 -5.50 7.04 2.87
CA TYR A 52 -4.66 6.98 4.07
C TYR A 52 -3.28 6.39 3.77
N ALA A 53 -3.21 5.32 2.99
CA ALA A 53 -1.96 4.71 2.59
C ALA A 53 -1.09 5.70 1.80
N LEU A 54 -1.71 6.46 0.87
CA LEU A 54 -1.05 7.53 0.14
C LEU A 54 -0.54 8.60 1.10
N GLN A 55 -1.29 9.05 2.11
CA GLN A 55 -0.76 10.06 3.05
C GLN A 55 0.58 9.67 3.70
N ARG A 56 0.89 8.38 3.81
CA ARG A 56 2.14 7.87 4.38
C ARG A 56 3.18 7.46 3.33
N LEU A 57 2.74 6.93 2.20
CA LEU A 57 3.59 6.40 1.15
C LEU A 57 3.43 7.17 -0.16
N SER A 58 4.50 7.30 -0.94
CA SER A 58 4.36 7.74 -2.32
C SER A 58 3.58 6.68 -3.12
N GLU A 59 2.97 7.13 -4.23
CA GLU A 59 2.25 6.25 -5.16
C GLU A 59 3.15 5.08 -5.60
N ASP A 60 4.40 5.35 -6.01
CA ASP A 60 5.37 4.32 -6.43
C ASP A 60 5.63 3.25 -5.35
N LYS A 61 5.65 3.65 -4.07
CA LYS A 61 5.84 2.72 -2.95
C LYS A 61 4.61 1.82 -2.77
N LEU A 62 3.41 2.36 -2.95
CA LEU A 62 2.18 1.56 -2.93
C LEU A 62 2.07 0.64 -4.14
N GLU A 63 2.47 1.09 -5.33
CA GLU A 63 2.50 0.25 -6.53
C GLU A 63 3.44 -0.93 -6.33
N THR A 64 4.63 -0.68 -5.79
CA THR A 64 5.59 -1.73 -5.43
C THR A 64 4.98 -2.73 -4.46
N LEU A 65 4.29 -2.24 -3.42
CA LEU A 65 3.60 -3.08 -2.45
C LEU A 65 2.53 -3.95 -3.10
N ALA A 66 1.75 -3.39 -4.03
CA ALA A 66 0.74 -4.11 -4.78
C ALA A 66 1.35 -5.22 -5.64
N ILE A 67 2.42 -4.92 -6.38
CA ILE A 67 3.15 -5.92 -7.18
C ILE A 67 3.65 -7.06 -6.29
N TRP A 68 4.31 -6.75 -5.17
CA TRP A 68 4.78 -7.77 -4.23
C TRP A 68 3.63 -8.61 -3.67
N PHE A 69 2.53 -7.97 -3.28
CA PHE A 69 1.35 -8.64 -2.74
C PHE A 69 0.77 -9.61 -3.77
N PHE A 70 0.57 -9.18 -5.02
CA PHE A 70 0.04 -10.06 -6.05
C PHE A 70 1.00 -11.20 -6.42
N ALA A 71 2.30 -10.94 -6.45
CA ALA A 71 3.31 -11.93 -6.81
C ALA A 71 3.59 -12.95 -5.68
N ARG A 72 3.47 -12.56 -4.40
CA ARG A 72 3.85 -13.42 -3.27
C ARG A 72 2.67 -13.94 -2.45
N LYS A 73 1.49 -13.32 -2.56
CA LYS A 73 0.29 -13.67 -1.78
C LYS A 73 -0.84 -14.20 -2.67
N GLU A 74 -0.50 -15.16 -3.52
CA GLU A 74 -1.42 -15.80 -4.46
C GLU A 74 -2.58 -16.54 -3.80
N LYS A 75 -2.47 -16.89 -2.51
CA LYS A 75 -3.53 -17.55 -1.74
C LYS A 75 -4.49 -16.57 -1.06
N LEU A 76 -4.10 -15.29 -0.94
CA LEU A 76 -4.93 -14.27 -0.30
C LEU A 76 -5.90 -13.65 -1.29
N GLU A 77 -7.02 -13.14 -0.79
CA GLU A 77 -7.98 -12.41 -1.62
C GLU A 77 -7.34 -11.14 -2.19
N PRO A 78 -7.48 -10.87 -3.50
CA PRO A 78 -6.94 -9.68 -4.14
C PRO A 78 -7.74 -8.43 -3.75
N ARG A 79 -7.61 -7.98 -2.51
CA ARG A 79 -8.32 -6.80 -1.95
C ARG A 79 -7.32 -5.84 -1.33
N ILE A 80 -7.57 -4.53 -1.46
CA ILE A 80 -6.71 -3.47 -0.91
C ILE A 80 -6.61 -3.59 0.62
N GLY A 81 -7.73 -3.81 1.30
CA GLY A 81 -7.74 -4.05 2.75
C GLY A 81 -6.92 -5.27 3.18
N THR A 82 -6.86 -6.32 2.36
CA THR A 82 -6.03 -7.51 2.63
C THR A 82 -4.55 -7.19 2.47
N MET A 83 -4.18 -6.49 1.39
CA MET A 83 -2.81 -6.02 1.15
C MET A 83 -2.30 -5.14 2.31
N LEU A 84 -3.14 -4.24 2.81
CA LEU A 84 -2.82 -3.32 3.90
C LEU A 84 -3.03 -3.93 5.29
N SER A 85 -3.40 -5.20 5.38
CA SER A 85 -3.63 -5.85 6.67
C SER A 85 -2.35 -5.96 7.49
N LYS A 86 -2.49 -5.92 8.82
CA LYS A 86 -1.35 -6.02 9.75
C LYS A 86 -0.50 -7.27 9.50
N VAL A 87 -1.14 -8.39 9.13
CA VAL A 87 -0.46 -9.67 8.85
C VAL A 87 0.41 -9.54 7.60
N VAL A 88 -0.16 -9.07 6.49
CA VAL A 88 0.57 -8.91 5.22
C VAL A 88 1.72 -7.91 5.38
N LEU A 89 1.48 -6.79 6.06
CA LEU A 89 2.52 -5.80 6.31
C LEU A 89 3.62 -6.31 7.27
N ALA A 90 3.29 -7.17 8.24
CA ALA A 90 4.31 -7.80 9.09
C ALA A 90 5.16 -8.80 8.30
N GLU A 91 4.56 -9.60 7.44
CA GLU A 91 5.27 -10.52 6.54
C GLU A 91 6.15 -9.77 5.54
N LEU A 92 5.71 -8.60 5.07
CA LEU A 92 6.51 -7.70 4.26
C LEU A 92 7.75 -7.25 5.03
N THR A 93 7.58 -6.77 6.28
CA THR A 93 8.70 -6.34 7.13
C THR A 93 9.72 -7.47 7.32
N GLN A 94 9.26 -8.68 7.64
CA GLN A 94 10.14 -9.85 7.75
C GLN A 94 10.82 -10.21 6.42
N SER A 95 10.12 -10.00 5.31
CA SER A 95 10.68 -10.27 3.99
C SER A 95 11.79 -9.28 3.63
N MET A 96 11.69 -8.02 4.07
CA MET A 96 12.68 -6.97 3.85
C MET A 96 14.04 -7.29 4.47
N ASP A 97 14.09 -8.09 5.54
CA ASP A 97 15.34 -8.53 6.19
C ASP A 97 16.14 -9.54 5.33
N ARG A 98 15.55 -10.07 4.25
CA ARG A 98 16.24 -11.04 3.39
C ARG A 98 17.24 -10.34 2.47
N PRO A 99 18.48 -10.86 2.32
CA PRO A 99 19.54 -10.21 1.54
C PRO A 99 19.15 -9.87 0.08
N ASN A 100 18.32 -10.71 -0.54
CA ASN A 100 17.93 -10.57 -1.94
C ASN A 100 16.55 -9.92 -2.14
N PHE A 101 15.88 -9.51 -1.06
CA PHE A 101 14.50 -9.02 -1.13
C PHE A 101 14.33 -7.87 -2.12
N TRP A 102 15.18 -6.84 -2.02
CA TRP A 102 15.09 -5.66 -2.89
C TRP A 102 15.42 -5.98 -4.35
N LYS A 103 16.33 -6.94 -4.58
CA LYS A 103 16.63 -7.44 -5.91
C LYS A 103 15.41 -8.13 -6.52
N GLU A 104 14.77 -9.03 -5.77
CA GLU A 104 13.55 -9.70 -6.22
C GLU A 104 12.40 -8.73 -6.49
N ILE A 105 12.22 -7.70 -5.65
CA ILE A 105 11.23 -6.64 -5.87
C ILE A 105 11.49 -5.89 -7.17
N ASN A 106 12.75 -5.53 -7.43
CA ASN A 106 13.13 -4.87 -8.67
C ASN A 106 12.83 -5.78 -9.87
N GLU A 107 13.23 -7.05 -9.82
CA GLU A 107 12.95 -8.02 -10.88
C GLU A 107 11.44 -8.23 -11.13
N LEU A 108 10.64 -8.28 -10.07
CA LEU A 108 9.18 -8.37 -10.16
C LEU A 108 8.60 -7.10 -10.79
N THR A 109 9.10 -5.94 -10.38
CA THR A 109 8.62 -4.67 -10.91
C THR A 109 9.01 -4.56 -12.38
N ASP A 110 10.25 -4.83 -12.76
CA ASP A 110 10.71 -4.78 -14.14
C ASP A 110 9.96 -5.76 -15.04
N ARG A 111 9.60 -6.93 -14.51
CA ARG A 111 8.81 -7.93 -15.24
C ARG A 111 7.39 -7.48 -15.55
N TYR A 112 6.70 -6.88 -14.57
CA TYR A 112 5.27 -6.57 -14.71
C TYR A 112 5.00 -5.11 -15.07
N TYR A 113 5.84 -4.19 -14.63
CA TYR A 113 5.74 -2.74 -14.80
C TYR A 113 7.14 -2.12 -14.96
N PRO A 114 7.81 -2.35 -16.10
CA PRO A 114 9.14 -1.81 -16.35
C PRO A 114 9.13 -0.29 -16.24
N ARG A 115 9.93 0.24 -15.31
CA ARG A 115 9.99 1.67 -15.00
C ARG A 115 10.90 2.39 -16.00
N VAL A 116 10.39 2.63 -17.20
CA VAL A 116 11.17 3.22 -18.31
C VAL A 116 11.66 4.66 -18.01
N HIS A 117 11.00 5.40 -17.11
CA HIS A 117 11.32 6.81 -16.82
C HIS A 117 11.61 7.15 -15.35
N THR A 118 11.33 6.25 -14.39
CA THR A 118 11.41 6.53 -12.94
C THR A 118 12.50 5.75 -12.19
N ALA A 119 13.34 5.00 -12.92
CA ALA A 119 14.40 4.18 -12.33
C ALA A 119 15.36 4.99 -11.42
N SER A 120 15.62 6.27 -11.72
CA SER A 120 16.55 7.11 -10.96
C SER A 120 15.95 7.74 -9.69
N THR A 121 14.62 7.75 -9.53
CA THR A 121 13.94 8.38 -8.37
C THR A 121 13.19 7.38 -7.50
N TRP A 122 13.08 6.12 -7.91
CA TRP A 122 12.42 5.10 -7.12
C TRP A 122 13.20 4.84 -5.83
N GLN A 123 12.53 5.01 -4.69
CA GLN A 123 13.06 4.66 -3.39
C GLN A 123 12.24 3.53 -2.76
N PRO A 124 12.91 2.49 -2.23
CA PRO A 124 12.23 1.47 -1.45
C PRO A 124 11.53 2.08 -0.22
N PHE A 125 10.41 1.50 0.21
CA PHE A 125 9.81 1.86 1.49
C PHE A 125 10.69 1.41 2.66
N SER A 126 10.78 2.24 3.70
CA SER A 126 11.57 1.94 4.90
C SER A 126 10.79 1.11 5.92
N TYR A 127 11.48 0.49 6.89
CA TYR A 127 10.83 -0.18 8.03
C TYR A 127 9.91 0.76 8.81
N GLN A 128 10.30 2.03 8.94
CA GLN A 128 9.49 3.04 9.60
C GLN A 128 8.21 3.34 8.82
N ASP A 129 8.28 3.34 7.49
CA ASP A 129 7.11 3.55 6.63
C ASP A 129 6.08 2.42 6.85
N ILE A 130 6.54 1.16 6.88
CA ILE A 130 5.66 0.00 7.06
C ILE A 130 5.09 -0.07 8.49
N ASN A 131 5.89 0.22 9.51
CA ASN A 131 5.41 0.21 10.89
C ASN A 131 4.34 1.28 11.15
N LYS A 132 4.53 2.51 10.66
CA LYS A 132 3.51 3.56 10.76
C LYS A 132 2.24 3.18 10.01
N MET A 133 2.37 2.56 8.83
CA MET A 133 1.20 2.09 8.07
C MET A 133 0.42 0.99 8.80
N LYS A 134 1.11 0.07 9.49
CA LYS A 134 0.45 -0.98 10.30
C LYS A 134 -0.41 -0.40 11.42
N GLU A 135 0.10 0.61 12.12
CA GLU A 135 -0.62 1.26 13.22
C GLU A 135 -1.83 2.02 12.72
N ASP A 136 -1.65 2.80 11.65
CA ASP A 136 -2.70 3.63 11.07
C ASP A 136 -3.83 2.81 10.45
N VAL A 137 -3.51 1.79 9.66
CA VAL A 137 -4.54 0.95 9.04
C VAL A 137 -5.28 0.16 10.11
N ALA A 138 -4.61 -0.29 11.17
CA ALA A 138 -5.27 -0.94 12.29
C ALA A 138 -6.22 0.02 13.04
N ALA A 139 -5.83 1.28 13.23
CA ALA A 139 -6.69 2.30 13.82
C ALA A 139 -7.91 2.60 12.93
N LEU A 140 -7.69 2.77 11.63
CA LEU A 140 -8.74 3.02 10.65
C LEU A 140 -9.76 1.87 10.59
N MET A 141 -9.28 0.63 10.53
CA MET A 141 -10.12 -0.57 10.48
C MET A 141 -10.94 -0.77 11.77
N ARG A 142 -10.50 -0.22 12.90
CA ARG A 142 -11.30 -0.19 14.15
C ARG A 142 -12.41 0.85 14.13
N ILE A 143 -12.17 1.99 13.46
CA ILE A 143 -13.13 3.09 13.33
C ILE A 143 -14.19 2.79 12.26
N MET A 144 -13.82 2.02 11.23
CA MET A 144 -14.71 1.64 10.13
C MET A 144 -15.53 0.37 10.39
N LYS A 145 -15.52 -0.13 11.63
CA LYS A 145 -16.23 -1.33 12.06
C LYS A 145 -17.62 -0.98 12.59
#